data_AF-A0AAJ0Q191-F1
#
_entry.id   AF-A0AAJ0Q191-F1
#
_cell.length_a   1.000
_cell.length_b   1.000
_cell.length_c   1.000
_cell.angle_alpha   90.00
_cell.angle_beta   90.00
_cell.angle_gamma   90.00
#
_symmetry.space_group_name_H-M   'P 1'
#
loop_
_entity.id
_entity.type
_entity.pdbx_description
1 polymer ?
#
loop_
_entity_poly.entity_id
_entity_poly.type
_entity_poly.pdbx_seq_one_letter_code
_entity_poly.pdbx_strand_id
1 'polypeptide(L)'
;MTLLAGPRGAPDEPAPTPEEFKALRERGRRTQVAAAALLGVQSRQVQRWEAGEAEIPMSAWKLLRRTWGYRYPSDFERYEDFERGWNPERDAKRKTIERGDVVELQPLDGPLLRATVCLDRVHDGLVDEDSYGALVTEFVGAVGAGQAYRGFVIGERVTFARANVIHLEQRVPHAVARSTGA
;
A
#
# COMPACT_ATOMS: atom_id res chain seq x y z
N MET A 1 22.01 42.48 23.57
CA MET A 1 21.88 41.32 22.65
C MET A 1 20.40 41.15 22.34
N THR A 2 19.95 41.69 21.21
CA THR A 2 18.56 41.63 20.76
C THR A 2 18.36 40.38 19.92
N LEU A 3 17.63 39.39 20.43
CA LEU A 3 17.19 38.23 19.65
C LEU A 3 15.95 38.64 18.85
N LEU A 4 16.14 38.78 17.54
CA LEU A 4 15.05 38.88 16.56
C LEU A 4 14.29 37.55 16.53
N ALA A 5 13.10 37.52 17.13
CA ALA A 5 12.11 36.50 16.84
C ALA A 5 11.61 36.73 15.40
N GLY A 6 12.16 35.98 14.43
CA GLY A 6 11.61 35.95 13.08
C GLY A 6 10.23 35.27 13.09
N PRO A 7 9.23 35.76 12.34
CA PRO A 7 7.95 35.08 12.23
C PRO A 7 8.16 33.80 11.43
N ARG A 8 8.01 32.63 12.07
CA ARG A 8 7.90 31.35 11.36
C ARG A 8 6.43 30.94 11.26
N GLY A 9 5.64 31.78 10.60
CA GLY A 9 4.38 31.35 10.01
C GLY A 9 4.64 31.11 8.53
N ALA A 10 4.77 29.85 8.10
CA ALA A 10 4.59 29.55 6.68
C ALA A 10 3.19 30.07 6.27
N PRO A 11 3.00 30.65 5.08
CA PRO A 11 1.68 31.07 4.65
C PRO A 11 0.70 29.90 4.78
N ASP A 12 -0.45 30.13 5.41
CA ASP A 12 -1.52 29.13 5.47
C ASP A 12 -1.85 28.72 4.04
N GLU A 13 -1.57 27.45 3.73
CA GLU A 13 -1.87 26.87 2.43
C GLU A 13 -3.38 27.01 2.17
N PRO A 14 -3.81 27.51 0.99
CA PRO A 14 -5.22 27.65 0.72
C PRO A 14 -5.93 26.30 0.82
N ALA A 15 -7.17 26.33 1.35
CA ALA A 15 -8.04 25.16 1.36
C ALA A 15 -8.18 24.59 -0.07
N PRO A 16 -8.09 23.26 -0.26
CA PRO A 16 -8.22 22.70 -1.59
C PRO A 16 -9.64 22.90 -2.11
N THR A 17 -9.74 23.05 -3.41
CA THR A 17 -11.01 22.99 -4.11
C THR A 17 -11.53 21.54 -4.18
N PRO A 18 -12.84 21.34 -4.37
CA PRO A 18 -13.42 20.03 -4.66
C PRO A 18 -12.74 19.32 -5.84
N GLU A 19 -12.41 20.08 -6.88
CA GLU A 19 -11.75 19.57 -8.08
C GLU A 19 -10.31 19.11 -7.81
N GLU A 20 -9.53 19.87 -7.03
CA GLU A 20 -8.17 19.49 -6.64
C GLU A 20 -8.16 18.23 -5.77
N PHE A 21 -9.10 18.11 -4.84
CA PHE A 21 -9.25 16.92 -4.02
C PHE A 21 -9.61 15.70 -4.87
N LYS A 22 -10.59 15.83 -5.76
CA LYS A 22 -11.00 14.79 -6.70
C LYS A 22 -9.85 14.38 -7.62
N ALA A 23 -9.16 15.35 -8.22
CA ALA A 23 -8.03 15.10 -9.12
C ALA A 23 -6.89 14.38 -8.41
N LEU A 24 -6.59 14.74 -7.17
CA LEU A 24 -5.56 14.06 -6.38
C LEU A 24 -5.96 12.61 -6.07
N ARG A 25 -7.23 12.37 -5.70
CA ARG A 25 -7.77 11.02 -5.48
C ARG A 25 -7.67 10.17 -6.76
N GLU A 26 -8.12 10.71 -7.89
CA GLU A 26 -8.12 10.03 -9.18
C GLU A 26 -6.70 9.77 -9.70
N ARG A 27 -5.77 10.71 -9.48
CA ARG A 27 -4.35 10.51 -9.76
C ARG A 27 -3.74 9.40 -8.91
N GLY A 28 -4.26 9.21 -7.69
CA GLY A 28 -3.96 8.04 -6.85
C GLY A 28 -4.69 6.75 -7.25
N ARG A 29 -5.56 6.78 -8.27
CA ARG A 29 -6.48 5.69 -8.69
C ARG A 29 -7.39 5.17 -7.58
N ARG A 30 -7.81 6.05 -6.67
CA ARG A 30 -8.66 5.67 -5.53
C ARG A 30 -10.12 5.90 -5.81
N THR A 31 -10.98 4.99 -5.36
CA THR A 31 -12.43 5.24 -5.29
C THR A 31 -12.74 6.17 -4.11
N GLN A 32 -13.94 6.76 -4.08
CA GLN A 32 -14.37 7.57 -2.93
C GLN A 32 -14.40 6.76 -1.63
N VAL A 33 -14.76 5.47 -1.70
CA VAL A 33 -14.76 4.56 -0.55
C VAL A 33 -13.33 4.31 -0.05
N ALA A 34 -12.39 4.05 -0.95
CA ALA A 34 -10.99 3.84 -0.59
C ALA A 34 -10.36 5.10 0.01
N ALA A 35 -10.64 6.27 -0.55
CA ALA A 35 -10.20 7.55 0.00
C ALA A 35 -10.80 7.80 1.39
N ALA A 36 -12.06 7.44 1.61
CA ALA A 36 -12.71 7.59 2.92
C ALA A 36 -12.07 6.70 3.99
N ALA A 37 -11.79 5.44 3.66
CA ALA A 37 -11.08 4.52 4.55
C ALA A 37 -9.69 5.06 4.93
N LEU A 38 -8.93 5.54 3.94
CA LEU A 38 -7.60 6.13 4.15
C LEU A 38 -7.62 7.36 5.05
N LEU A 39 -8.68 8.18 4.94
CA LEU A 39 -8.83 9.42 5.68
C LEU A 39 -9.56 9.24 7.02
N GLY A 40 -10.01 8.02 7.35
CA GLY A 40 -10.77 7.73 8.56
C GLY A 40 -12.15 8.40 8.60
N VAL A 41 -12.79 8.59 7.44
CA VAL A 41 -14.10 9.24 7.31
C VAL A 41 -15.11 8.35 6.58
N GLN A 42 -16.38 8.75 6.58
CA GLN A 42 -17.43 8.06 5.83
C GLN A 42 -17.37 8.39 4.33
N SER A 43 -17.71 7.45 3.47
CA SER A 43 -17.71 7.64 2.00
C SER A 43 -18.59 8.82 1.56
N ARG A 44 -19.74 9.01 2.22
CA ARG A 44 -20.64 10.15 1.99
C ARG A 44 -19.97 11.50 2.28
N GLN A 45 -19.02 11.55 3.21
CA GLN A 45 -18.28 12.78 3.51
C GLN A 45 -17.38 13.16 2.34
N VAL A 46 -16.68 12.17 1.76
CA VAL A 46 -15.86 12.37 0.56
C VAL A 46 -16.71 12.81 -0.64
N GLN A 47 -17.90 12.22 -0.81
CA GLN A 47 -18.83 12.65 -1.84
C GLN A 47 -19.24 14.13 -1.70
N ARG A 48 -19.59 14.56 -0.48
CA ARG A 48 -19.96 15.96 -0.20
C ARG A 48 -18.81 16.93 -0.44
N TRP A 49 -17.58 16.54 -0.09
CA TRP A 49 -16.38 17.32 -0.37
C TRP A 49 -16.16 17.50 -1.88
N GLU A 50 -16.24 16.43 -2.66
CA GLU A 50 -16.06 16.48 -4.12
C GLU A 50 -17.20 17.20 -4.84
N ALA A 51 -18.39 17.25 -4.25
CA ALA A 51 -19.53 18.02 -4.74
C ALA A 51 -19.52 19.50 -4.30
N GLY A 52 -18.59 19.91 -3.43
CA GLY A 52 -18.57 21.25 -2.85
C GLY A 52 -19.68 21.52 -1.82
N GLU A 53 -20.38 20.48 -1.35
CA GLU A 53 -21.45 20.55 -0.34
C GLU A 53 -20.93 20.56 1.11
N ALA A 54 -19.62 20.39 1.28
CA ALA A 54 -18.94 20.48 2.56
C ALA A 54 -17.50 20.98 2.36
N GLU A 55 -17.00 21.73 3.34
CA GLU A 55 -15.61 22.17 3.37
C GLU A 55 -14.66 20.99 3.57
N ILE A 56 -13.54 20.98 2.84
CA ILE A 56 -12.49 19.96 2.93
C ILE A 56 -11.52 20.34 4.05
N PRO A 57 -11.41 19.54 5.13
CA PRO A 57 -10.45 19.81 6.18
C PRO A 57 -9.01 19.77 5.65
N MET A 58 -8.20 20.75 6.04
CA MET A 58 -6.79 20.83 5.68
C MET A 58 -5.99 19.59 6.13
N SER A 59 -6.41 18.94 7.22
CA SER A 59 -5.84 17.67 7.68
C SER A 59 -6.08 16.53 6.68
N ALA A 60 -7.30 16.41 6.16
CA ALA A 60 -7.64 15.42 5.14
C ALA A 60 -6.88 15.67 3.83
N TRP A 61 -6.77 16.94 3.43
CA TRP A 61 -5.98 17.35 2.26
C TRP A 61 -4.50 16.98 2.38
N LYS A 62 -3.87 17.37 3.50
CA LYS A 62 -2.46 17.08 3.78
C LYS A 62 -2.20 15.58 3.88
N LEU A 63 -3.12 14.84 4.49
CA LEU A 63 -3.02 13.38 4.56
C LEU A 63 -3.09 12.78 3.15
N LEU A 64 -4.11 13.11 2.35
CA LEU A 64 -4.26 12.62 0.98
C LEU A 64 -3.00 12.90 0.14
N ARG A 65 -2.42 14.10 0.24
CA ARG A 65 -1.17 14.49 -0.43
C ARG A 65 0.06 13.72 0.05
N ARG A 66 0.17 13.40 1.34
CA ARG A 66 1.29 12.61 1.89
C ARG A 66 1.20 11.14 1.52
N THR A 67 -0.03 10.62 1.48
CA THR A 67 -0.32 9.24 1.08
C THR A 67 -0.28 9.06 -0.44
N TRP A 68 -0.18 10.14 -1.21
CA TRP A 68 -0.02 10.10 -2.65
C TRP A 68 1.30 9.41 -3.01
N GLY A 69 1.21 8.40 -3.88
CA GLY A 69 2.34 7.61 -4.37
C GLY A 69 2.55 6.32 -3.59
N TYR A 70 1.88 6.15 -2.45
CA TYR A 70 1.85 4.90 -1.70
C TYR A 70 0.64 4.07 -2.12
N ARG A 71 0.78 2.74 -2.18
CA ARG A 71 -0.33 1.80 -2.30
C ARG A 71 -0.68 1.25 -0.93
N TYR A 72 -1.97 1.15 -0.64
CA TYR A 72 -2.51 0.67 0.64
C TYR A 72 -3.28 -0.64 0.47
N PRO A 73 -3.53 -1.39 1.56
CA PRO A 73 -4.35 -2.60 1.51
C PRO A 73 -5.69 -2.44 0.78
N SER A 74 -6.30 -1.25 0.86
CA SER A 74 -7.55 -0.90 0.17
C SER A 74 -7.44 -0.82 -1.36
N ASP A 75 -6.23 -0.74 -1.90
CA ASP A 75 -5.97 -0.65 -3.33
C ASP A 75 -5.88 -2.05 -3.99
N PHE A 76 -5.99 -3.12 -3.19
CA PHE A 76 -5.91 -4.51 -3.62
C PHE A 76 -7.20 -5.28 -3.33
N GLU A 77 -7.50 -6.26 -4.18
CA GLU A 77 -8.56 -7.22 -3.95
C GLU A 77 -8.30 -8.02 -2.66
N ARG A 78 -9.38 -8.55 -2.07
CA ARG A 78 -9.33 -9.36 -0.85
C ARG A 78 -9.61 -10.82 -1.17
N TYR A 79 -8.85 -11.71 -0.56
CA TYR A 79 -8.91 -13.16 -0.69
C TYR A 79 -8.93 -13.78 0.71
N GLU A 80 -9.92 -14.63 0.96
CA GLU A 80 -10.12 -15.23 2.29
C GLU A 80 -9.13 -16.38 2.56
N ASP A 81 -8.66 -17.06 1.50
CA ASP A 81 -7.68 -18.16 1.58
C ASP A 81 -6.62 -18.04 0.47
N PHE A 82 -5.34 -17.94 0.86
CA PHE A 82 -4.19 -17.87 -0.03
C PHE A 82 -3.43 -19.20 -0.06
N GLU A 83 -4.02 -20.20 -0.71
CA GLU A 83 -3.42 -21.54 -0.82
C GLU A 83 -3.08 -21.94 -2.27
N ARG A 84 -3.34 -21.08 -3.26
CA ARG A 84 -2.97 -21.35 -4.66
C ARG A 84 -1.46 -21.56 -4.72
N GLY A 85 -0.95 -22.73 -5.12
CA GLY A 85 0.49 -22.99 -5.23
C GLY A 85 1.21 -23.34 -3.91
N TRP A 86 0.48 -23.52 -2.81
CA TRP A 86 1.04 -24.05 -1.56
C TRP A 86 1.48 -25.50 -1.74
N ASN A 87 2.75 -25.78 -1.47
CA ASN A 87 3.32 -27.13 -1.49
C ASN A 87 3.65 -27.58 -0.06
N PRO A 88 2.92 -28.56 0.51
CA PRO A 88 3.15 -29.02 1.88
C PRO A 88 4.54 -29.65 2.11
N GLU A 89 5.25 -30.06 1.04
CA GLU A 89 6.61 -30.62 1.13
C GLU A 89 7.69 -29.53 1.22
N ARG A 90 7.40 -28.33 0.71
CA ARG A 90 8.34 -27.20 0.66
C ARG A 90 8.00 -26.08 1.65
N ASP A 91 6.71 -25.89 1.92
CA ASP A 91 6.17 -24.72 2.59
C ASP A 91 5.64 -25.10 3.98
N ALA A 92 6.04 -24.35 5.00
CA ALA A 92 5.53 -24.56 6.36
C ALA A 92 4.23 -23.77 6.56
N LYS A 93 3.18 -24.38 7.15
CA LYS A 93 1.94 -23.62 7.42
C LYS A 93 2.22 -22.52 8.46
N ARG A 94 2.28 -21.25 8.02
CA ARG A 94 2.52 -20.08 8.87
C ARG A 94 1.32 -19.15 8.91
N LYS A 95 1.09 -18.55 10.09
CA LYS A 95 0.05 -17.54 10.31
C LYS A 95 0.55 -16.11 10.08
N THR A 96 1.79 -15.94 9.64
CA THR A 96 2.45 -14.65 9.46
C THR A 96 3.14 -14.59 8.09
N ILE A 97 3.30 -13.37 7.58
CA ILE A 97 4.10 -13.04 6.39
C ILE A 97 5.39 -12.39 6.91
N GLU A 98 6.54 -12.80 6.40
CA GLU A 98 7.87 -12.39 6.86
C GLU A 98 8.66 -11.67 5.76
N ARG A 99 9.65 -10.87 6.16
CA ARG A 99 10.59 -10.25 5.23
C ARG A 99 11.30 -11.29 4.35
N GLY A 100 11.25 -11.08 3.04
CA GLY A 100 11.83 -11.94 2.02
C GLY A 100 10.84 -12.93 1.39
N ASP A 101 9.63 -13.07 1.96
CA ASP A 101 8.56 -13.81 1.29
C ASP A 101 8.15 -13.12 -0.01
N VAL A 102 7.61 -13.89 -0.94
CA VAL A 102 7.09 -13.40 -2.21
C VAL A 102 5.58 -13.54 -2.21
N VAL A 103 4.88 -12.45 -2.53
CA VAL A 103 3.42 -12.40 -2.56
C VAL A 103 2.93 -12.05 -3.96
N GLU A 104 1.79 -12.63 -4.32
CA GLU A 104 0.99 -12.15 -5.46
C GLU A 104 -0.20 -11.32 -4.96
N LEU A 105 -0.36 -10.14 -5.56
CA LEU A 105 -1.36 -9.15 -5.19
C LEU A 105 -2.11 -8.70 -6.44
N GLN A 106 -3.44 -8.72 -6.41
CA GLN A 106 -4.27 -8.17 -7.49
C GLN A 106 -4.74 -6.77 -7.10
N PRO A 107 -4.24 -5.69 -7.74
CA PRO A 107 -4.81 -4.37 -7.58
C PRO A 107 -6.26 -4.34 -8.07
N LEU A 108 -7.11 -3.52 -7.46
CA LEU A 108 -8.50 -3.29 -7.92
C LEU A 108 -8.55 -2.76 -9.37
N ASP A 109 -7.53 -2.00 -9.77
CA ASP A 109 -7.30 -1.57 -11.14
C ASP A 109 -5.81 -1.71 -11.46
N GLY A 110 -5.43 -2.79 -12.14
CA GLY A 110 -4.04 -3.05 -12.47
C GLY A 110 -3.73 -4.47 -12.93
N PRO A 111 -2.46 -4.74 -13.23
CA PRO A 111 -1.99 -6.09 -13.53
C PRO A 111 -1.79 -6.87 -12.23
N LEU A 112 -1.84 -8.21 -12.31
CA LEU A 112 -1.43 -9.06 -11.20
C LEU A 112 0.05 -8.79 -10.89
N LEU A 113 0.33 -8.42 -9.65
CA LEU A 113 1.68 -8.06 -9.21
C LEU A 113 2.29 -9.21 -8.44
N ARG A 114 3.58 -9.47 -8.70
CA ARG A 114 4.43 -10.23 -7.78
C ARG A 114 5.33 -9.26 -7.05
N ALA A 115 5.42 -9.40 -5.74
CA ALA A 115 6.17 -8.47 -4.90
C ALA A 115 6.94 -9.22 -3.80
N THR A 116 8.14 -8.72 -3.48
CA THR A 116 8.96 -9.27 -2.38
C THR A 116 8.76 -8.45 -1.12
N VAL A 117 8.38 -9.10 -0.03
CA VAL A 117 8.14 -8.49 1.27
C VAL A 117 9.46 -7.91 1.79
N CYS A 118 9.48 -6.60 2.00
CA CYS A 118 10.65 -5.87 2.48
C CYS A 118 10.46 -5.34 3.90
N LEU A 119 9.21 -5.18 4.34
CA LEU A 119 8.86 -4.84 5.71
C LEU A 119 7.75 -5.74 6.22
N ASP A 120 7.91 -6.24 7.43
CA ASP A 120 6.93 -7.13 8.05
C ASP A 120 6.41 -6.62 9.41
N ARG A 121 5.28 -7.21 9.83
CA ARG A 121 4.54 -6.84 11.04
C ARG A 121 5.39 -6.91 12.31
N VAL A 122 6.32 -7.87 12.38
CA VAL A 122 7.06 -8.17 13.62
C VAL A 122 8.22 -7.20 13.80
N HIS A 123 8.83 -6.73 12.69
CA HIS A 123 10.09 -6.01 12.75
C HIS A 123 9.97 -4.50 12.50
N ASP A 124 8.95 -4.03 11.77
CA ASP A 124 9.02 -2.69 11.16
C ASP A 124 7.93 -1.69 11.59
N GLY A 125 7.03 -2.04 12.51
CA GLY A 125 6.12 -1.08 13.17
C GLY A 125 5.33 -0.20 12.20
N LEU A 126 4.72 -0.80 11.17
CA LEU A 126 3.90 -0.08 10.19
C LEU A 126 2.70 0.62 10.85
N VAL A 127 2.26 1.74 10.25
CA VAL A 127 1.26 2.71 10.79
C VAL A 127 -0.11 2.10 11.09
N ASP A 128 -0.39 0.92 10.52
CA ASP A 128 -1.60 0.13 10.72
C ASP A 128 -1.17 -1.30 11.09
N GLU A 129 -1.61 -1.81 12.25
CA GLU A 129 -1.11 -3.05 12.89
C GLU A 129 -1.30 -4.31 12.02
N ASP A 130 -2.12 -4.21 10.96
CA ASP A 130 -2.45 -5.29 10.02
C ASP A 130 -1.80 -5.14 8.63
N SER A 131 -0.95 -4.13 8.42
CA SER A 131 -0.31 -3.86 7.12
C SER A 131 1.12 -4.43 7.02
N TYR A 132 1.47 -4.91 5.82
CA TYR A 132 2.81 -5.37 5.38
C TYR A 132 3.33 -4.47 4.27
N GLY A 133 4.66 -4.49 4.02
CA GLY A 133 5.29 -3.74 2.93
C GLY A 133 6.06 -4.64 1.98
N ALA A 134 5.85 -4.47 0.66
CA ALA A 134 6.59 -5.19 -0.37
C ALA A 134 7.06 -4.26 -1.51
N LEU A 135 8.05 -4.73 -2.25
CA LEU A 135 8.52 -4.10 -3.49
C LEU A 135 8.00 -4.90 -4.67
N VAL A 136 7.36 -4.25 -5.64
CA VAL A 136 6.92 -4.90 -6.88
C VAL A 136 8.15 -5.40 -7.64
N THR A 137 8.21 -6.69 -7.94
CA THR A 137 9.34 -7.31 -8.64
C THR A 137 8.97 -7.81 -10.04
N GLU A 138 7.70 -8.11 -10.28
CA GLU A 138 7.24 -8.63 -11.56
C GLU A 138 5.74 -8.34 -11.82
N PHE A 139 5.36 -8.23 -13.09
CA PHE A 139 3.97 -8.21 -13.56
C PHE A 139 3.59 -9.59 -14.09
N VAL A 140 2.83 -10.36 -13.31
CA VAL A 140 2.51 -11.76 -13.62
C VAL A 140 1.68 -11.83 -14.90
N GLY A 141 2.12 -12.67 -15.85
CA GLY A 141 1.46 -12.84 -17.15
C GLY A 141 1.71 -11.71 -18.17
N ALA A 142 2.49 -10.67 -17.82
CA ALA A 142 2.82 -9.56 -18.71
C ALA A 142 4.31 -9.58 -19.10
N VAL A 143 4.73 -10.66 -19.76
CA VAL A 143 6.12 -10.84 -20.24
C VAL A 143 6.49 -9.72 -21.20
N GLY A 144 7.59 -9.00 -20.90
CA GLY A 144 8.11 -7.92 -21.75
C GLY A 144 7.49 -6.54 -21.50
N ALA A 145 6.67 -6.36 -20.45
CA ALA A 145 6.06 -5.07 -20.13
C ALA A 145 7.07 -3.95 -19.72
N GLY A 146 8.35 -4.30 -19.50
CA GLY A 146 9.39 -3.34 -19.12
C GLY A 146 9.31 -2.94 -17.64
N GLN A 147 9.77 -1.72 -17.34
CA GLN A 147 9.86 -1.22 -15.95
C GLN A 147 8.55 -0.63 -15.41
N ALA A 148 7.59 -0.32 -16.27
CA ALA A 148 6.31 0.27 -15.87
C ALA A 148 5.16 -0.32 -16.68
N TYR A 149 4.11 -0.78 -16.01
CA TYR A 149 2.95 -1.39 -16.65
C TYR A 149 1.66 -1.02 -15.95
N ARG A 150 0.68 -0.52 -16.73
CA ARG A 150 -0.66 -0.13 -16.27
C ARG A 150 -0.69 0.72 -14.98
N GLY A 151 0.30 1.60 -14.80
CA GLY A 151 0.35 2.53 -13.66
C GLY A 151 1.10 2.01 -12.43
N PHE A 152 1.77 0.87 -12.55
CA PHE A 152 2.72 0.33 -11.57
C PHE A 152 4.13 0.33 -12.13
N VAL A 153 5.13 0.41 -11.25
CA VAL A 153 6.55 0.39 -11.62
C VAL A 153 7.28 -0.72 -10.85
N ILE A 154 8.23 -1.39 -11.49
CA ILE A 154 9.11 -2.34 -10.81
C ILE A 154 9.97 -1.58 -9.79
N GLY A 155 10.03 -2.09 -8.56
CA GLY A 155 10.63 -1.41 -7.41
C GLY A 155 9.69 -0.43 -6.70
N GLU A 156 8.46 -0.24 -7.18
CA GLU A 156 7.44 0.51 -6.43
C GLU A 156 7.15 -0.18 -5.10
N ARG A 157 7.07 0.62 -4.03
CA ARG A 157 6.72 0.11 -2.71
C ARG A 157 5.22 0.13 -2.51
N VAL A 158 4.68 -1.03 -2.16
CA VAL A 158 3.27 -1.23 -1.88
C VAL A 158 3.06 -1.68 -0.45
N THR A 159 1.94 -1.27 0.15
CA THR A 159 1.48 -1.82 1.43
C THR A 159 0.19 -2.60 1.22
N PHE A 160 0.06 -3.72 1.91
CA PHE A 160 -1.02 -4.68 1.74
C PHE A 160 -1.30 -5.41 3.05
N ALA A 161 -2.51 -5.95 3.22
CA ALA A 161 -2.86 -6.78 4.37
C ALA A 161 -2.75 -8.27 4.01
N ARG A 162 -2.71 -9.14 5.04
CA ARG A 162 -2.76 -10.59 4.87
C ARG A 162 -3.94 -11.02 3.97
N ALA A 163 -5.09 -10.37 4.14
CA ALA A 163 -6.28 -10.63 3.35
C ALA A 163 -6.18 -10.19 1.88
N ASN A 164 -5.13 -9.52 1.43
CA ASN A 164 -4.96 -9.15 0.02
C ASN A 164 -4.11 -10.15 -0.79
N VAL A 165 -3.47 -11.09 -0.11
CA VAL A 165 -2.54 -12.03 -0.74
C VAL A 165 -3.34 -13.10 -1.49
N ILE A 166 -3.00 -13.33 -2.75
CA ILE A 166 -3.55 -14.45 -3.56
C ILE A 166 -2.70 -15.69 -3.38
N HIS A 167 -1.39 -15.49 -3.44
CA HIS A 167 -0.37 -16.52 -3.31
C HIS A 167 0.77 -16.00 -2.45
N LEU A 168 1.27 -16.86 -1.56
CA LEU A 168 2.44 -16.62 -0.73
C LEU A 168 3.46 -17.72 -1.03
N GLU A 169 4.59 -17.36 -1.61
CA GLU A 169 5.77 -18.21 -1.69
C GLU A 169 6.70 -17.83 -0.54
N GLN A 170 6.91 -18.78 0.36
CA GLN A 170 7.81 -18.57 1.49
C GLN A 170 9.25 -18.56 1.01
N ARG A 171 10.06 -17.70 1.61
CA ARG A 171 11.51 -17.86 1.50
C ARG A 171 11.89 -19.27 1.99
N VAL A 172 12.85 -19.89 1.30
CA VAL A 172 13.43 -21.23 1.54
C VAL A 172 13.21 -21.73 2.98
N PRO A 173 12.62 -22.92 3.18
CA PRO A 173 12.35 -23.45 4.51
C PRO A 173 13.62 -23.41 5.37
N HIS A 174 13.46 -22.95 6.61
CA HIS A 174 14.54 -22.73 7.58
C HIS A 174 15.24 -24.03 8.05
N ALA A 175 15.16 -25.12 7.28
CA ALA A 175 15.64 -26.45 7.61
C ALA A 175 16.92 -26.88 6.86
N VAL A 176 17.55 -26.04 6.03
CA VAL A 176 18.81 -26.41 5.33
C VAL A 176 20.04 -25.62 5.83
N ALA A 177 19.88 -24.71 6.79
CA ALA A 177 21.00 -23.94 7.34
C ALA A 177 21.72 -24.61 8.54
N ARG A 178 21.30 -25.81 8.97
CA ARG A 178 21.95 -26.56 10.06
C ARG A 178 22.14 -28.04 9.73
N SER A 179 22.85 -28.34 8.65
CA SER A 179 23.47 -29.66 8.46
C SER A 179 24.66 -29.59 7.51
N THR A 180 25.64 -28.76 7.83
CA THR A 180 27.00 -28.90 7.29
C THR A 180 27.96 -28.46 8.39
N GLY A 181 28.32 -29.44 9.22
CA GLY A 181 29.15 -29.26 10.40
C GLY A 181 29.25 -30.58 11.15
N ALA A 182 29.69 -31.63 10.44
CA ALA A 182 30.26 -32.83 11.00
C ALA A 182 31.67 -32.96 10.45
#